data_AF-A0A379TSG6-F1
#
_entry.id   AF-A0A379TSG6-F1
#
_cell.length_a   1.000
_cell.length_b   1.000
_cell.length_c   1.000
_cell.angle_alpha   90.00
_cell.angle_beta   90.00
_cell.angle_gamma   90.00
#
_symmetry.space_group_name_H-M   'P 1'
#
loop_
_entity.id
_entity.type
_entity.pdbx_description
1 polymer ?
#
loop_
_entity_poly.entity_id
_entity_poly.type
_entity_poly.pdbx_seq_one_letter_code
_entity_poly.pdbx_strand_id
1 'polypeptide(L)'
;MTTSPLGPKPCSHCQISGPAILPVRYAVVPAGLSASVPAWAKPDTPFPTGDGYDYLLRALRQGFVYVYYESNRQWEGWSVAEDGSLWKQPSAAYARSQKKSDCTMPYHNPTNLEMLILSPAALKGNCWIAFTSAKWRTGTLERYGSDANARKKRMQCVEYWQWTTPANEQRGRPGKR
;
A
#
# COMPACT_ATOMS: atom_id res chain seq x y z
N MET A 1 38.16 -3.10 -6.16
CA MET A 1 36.88 -2.59 -5.66
C MET A 1 37.14 -1.21 -5.07
N THR A 2 36.72 -0.16 -5.76
CA THR A 2 36.91 1.24 -5.35
C THR A 2 35.88 1.58 -4.28
N THR A 3 36.26 1.46 -3.01
CA THR A 3 35.47 1.98 -1.89
C THR A 3 35.59 3.50 -1.89
N SER A 4 34.47 4.18 -2.13
CA SER A 4 34.35 5.63 -1.99
C SER A 4 34.73 6.03 -0.55
N PRO A 5 35.47 7.13 -0.32
CA PRO A 5 35.94 7.55 1.01
C PRO A 5 34.83 8.04 1.95
N LEU A 6 33.62 8.18 1.42
CA LEU A 6 32.40 8.38 2.18
C LEU A 6 31.76 6.99 2.26
N GLY A 7 31.50 6.49 3.47
CA GLY A 7 30.85 5.18 3.66
C GLY A 7 29.58 4.98 2.82
N PRO A 8 29.00 3.77 2.80
CA PRO A 8 27.87 3.47 1.92
C PRO A 8 26.76 4.52 2.07
N LYS A 9 26.41 5.19 0.96
CA LYS A 9 25.39 6.25 0.95
C LYS A 9 24.08 5.66 1.49
N PRO A 10 23.41 6.33 2.44
CA PRO A 10 22.17 5.80 2.99
C PRO A 10 21.12 5.64 1.89
N CYS A 11 20.46 4.49 1.87
CA CYS A 11 19.40 4.24 0.91
C CYS A 11 18.15 5.05 1.28
N SER A 12 17.70 5.92 0.37
CA SER A 12 16.49 6.73 0.57
C SER A 12 15.24 5.88 0.82
N HIS A 13 15.20 4.65 0.31
CA HIS A 13 14.11 3.70 0.56
C HIS A 13 14.15 3.13 2.00
N CYS A 14 15.34 2.84 2.51
CA CYS A 14 15.50 2.39 3.90
C CYS A 14 15.27 3.51 4.93
N GLN A 15 15.32 4.78 4.50
CA GLN A 15 15.11 5.93 5.37
C GLN A 15 13.68 6.49 5.36
N ILE A 16 12.76 5.92 4.55
CA ILE A 16 11.37 6.38 4.55
C ILE A 16 10.76 6.11 5.93
N SER A 17 10.04 7.09 6.46
CA SER A 17 9.35 7.03 7.75
C SER A 17 7.95 7.61 7.64
N GLY A 18 7.01 7.04 8.38
CA GLY A 18 5.63 7.50 8.44
C GLY A 18 4.68 6.36 8.80
N PRO A 19 3.36 6.57 8.70
CA PRO A 19 2.38 5.50 8.90
C PRO A 19 2.63 4.33 7.96
N ALA A 20 2.62 3.12 8.52
CA ALA A 20 2.85 1.90 7.76
C ALA A 20 1.53 1.15 7.52
N ILE A 21 1.32 0.73 6.28
CA ILE A 21 0.23 -0.17 5.89
C ILE A 21 0.85 -1.45 5.35
N LEU A 22 0.37 -2.60 5.81
CA LEU A 22 0.62 -3.87 5.14
C LEU A 22 -0.46 -4.11 4.07
N PRO A 23 -0.19 -3.84 2.78
CA PRO A 23 -1.20 -4.09 1.76
C PRO A 23 -1.30 -5.59 1.48
N VAL A 24 -2.52 -6.09 1.56
CA VAL A 24 -2.84 -7.50 1.30
C VAL A 24 -3.94 -7.61 0.26
N ARG A 25 -4.01 -8.78 -0.37
CA ARG A 25 -5.10 -9.16 -1.27
C ARG A 25 -5.69 -10.48 -0.84
N TYR A 26 -6.96 -10.68 -1.16
CA TYR A 26 -7.56 -12.00 -1.07
C TYR A 26 -7.04 -12.92 -2.19
N ALA A 27 -6.84 -14.18 -1.86
CA ALA A 27 -6.46 -15.23 -2.80
C ALA A 27 -7.27 -16.49 -2.50
N VAL A 28 -7.76 -17.14 -3.55
CA VAL A 28 -8.41 -18.45 -3.46
C VAL A 28 -7.35 -19.49 -3.10
N VAL A 29 -7.70 -20.37 -2.18
CA VAL A 29 -6.86 -21.48 -1.71
C VAL A 29 -7.70 -22.75 -1.61
N PRO A 30 -7.10 -23.96 -1.61
CA PRO A 30 -7.83 -25.19 -1.36
C PRO A 30 -8.49 -25.19 0.02
N ALA A 31 -9.69 -25.77 0.13
CA ALA A 31 -10.35 -25.94 1.41
C ALA A 31 -9.57 -26.86 2.35
N GLY A 32 -9.74 -26.66 3.66
CA GLY A 32 -9.11 -27.50 4.70
C GLY A 32 -7.72 -27.05 5.16
N LEU A 33 -7.27 -25.86 4.74
CA LEU A 33 -6.12 -25.21 5.35
C LEU A 33 -6.47 -24.73 6.77
N SER A 34 -5.51 -24.78 7.69
CA SER A 34 -5.71 -24.38 9.09
C SER A 34 -5.82 -22.86 9.29
N ALA A 35 -5.40 -22.07 8.29
CA ALA A 35 -5.49 -20.62 8.33
C ALA A 35 -6.87 -20.14 7.86
N SER A 36 -7.29 -18.97 8.36
CA SER A 36 -8.51 -18.29 7.91
C SER A 36 -8.26 -16.79 7.74
N VAL A 37 -9.15 -16.11 7.01
CA VAL A 37 -9.13 -14.65 6.93
C VAL A 37 -9.38 -14.08 8.34
N PRO A 38 -8.48 -13.26 8.87
CA PRO A 38 -8.65 -12.70 10.20
C PRO A 38 -9.86 -11.76 10.24
N ALA A 39 -10.49 -11.63 11.43
CA ALA A 39 -11.74 -10.89 11.57
C ALA A 39 -11.68 -9.44 11.08
N TRP A 40 -10.53 -8.77 11.24
CA TRP A 40 -10.30 -7.40 10.77
C TRP A 40 -10.23 -7.26 9.25
N ALA A 41 -10.03 -8.37 8.54
CA ALA A 41 -9.91 -8.42 7.08
C ALA A 41 -11.12 -9.11 6.43
N LYS A 42 -12.28 -9.15 7.09
CA LYS A 42 -13.49 -9.63 6.42
C LYS A 42 -13.92 -8.58 5.39
N PRO A 43 -14.20 -8.98 4.13
CA PRO A 43 -14.62 -8.02 3.12
C PRO A 43 -16.05 -7.53 3.40
N ASP A 44 -16.33 -6.27 3.04
CA ASP A 44 -17.70 -5.72 3.12
C ASP A 44 -18.66 -6.43 2.17
N THR A 45 -18.15 -6.86 1.01
CA THR A 45 -18.87 -7.71 0.07
C THR A 45 -18.48 -9.17 0.32
N PRO A 46 -19.45 -10.06 0.58
CA PRO A 46 -19.17 -11.48 0.77
C PRO A 46 -18.40 -12.08 -0.40
N PHE A 47 -17.51 -13.03 -0.10
CA PHE A 47 -16.82 -13.78 -1.15
C PHE A 47 -17.81 -14.65 -1.94
N PRO A 48 -17.52 -14.92 -3.23
CA PRO A 48 -18.23 -15.95 -3.99
C PRO A 48 -18.14 -17.31 -3.30
N THR A 49 -19.29 -17.96 -3.08
CA THR A 49 -19.41 -19.27 -2.44
C THR A 49 -19.25 -20.42 -3.42
N GLY A 50 -18.66 -21.52 -2.96
CA GLY A 50 -18.46 -22.73 -3.75
C GLY A 50 -17.72 -23.81 -2.94
N ASP A 51 -17.65 -25.01 -3.47
CA ASP A 51 -17.05 -26.16 -2.79
C ASP A 51 -15.56 -26.30 -3.12
N GLY A 52 -14.78 -26.83 -2.15
CA GLY A 52 -13.38 -27.20 -2.36
C GLY A 52 -12.37 -26.05 -2.30
N TYR A 53 -12.81 -24.82 -2.01
CA TYR A 53 -11.91 -23.68 -1.83
C TYR A 53 -12.30 -22.77 -0.66
N ASP A 54 -11.30 -22.06 -0.15
CA ASP A 54 -11.40 -21.00 0.85
C ASP A 54 -10.68 -19.73 0.35
N TYR A 55 -10.71 -18.66 1.14
CA TYR A 55 -9.96 -17.43 0.88
C TYR A 55 -8.95 -17.17 1.98
N LEU A 56 -7.77 -16.67 1.61
CA LEU A 56 -6.74 -16.18 2.53
C LEU A 56 -6.16 -14.86 2.04
N LEU A 57 -5.41 -14.19 2.93
CA LEU A 57 -4.64 -13.01 2.60
C LEU A 57 -3.27 -13.40 2.02
N ARG A 58 -2.85 -12.70 0.97
CA ARG A 58 -1.49 -12.76 0.42
C ARG A 58 -0.93 -11.36 0.21
N ALA A 59 0.39 -11.27 0.12
CA ALA A 59 1.04 -10.07 -0.40
C ALA A 59 0.48 -9.69 -1.79
N LEU A 60 0.60 -8.41 -2.12
CA LEU A 60 0.22 -7.91 -3.43
C LEU A 60 1.01 -8.62 -4.53
N ARG A 61 0.37 -8.82 -5.68
CA ARG A 61 1.05 -9.30 -6.89
C ARG A 61 1.79 -8.14 -7.58
N GLN A 62 2.70 -8.47 -8.50
CA GLN A 62 3.39 -7.48 -9.32
C GLN A 62 2.42 -6.45 -9.92
N GLY A 63 2.80 -5.18 -9.85
CA GLY A 63 1.98 -4.07 -10.30
C GLY A 63 2.39 -2.75 -9.67
N PHE A 64 1.40 -1.90 -9.42
CA PHE A 64 1.60 -0.55 -8.88
C PHE A 64 0.57 -0.26 -7.79
N VAL A 65 1.00 0.50 -6.78
CA VAL A 65 0.13 1.12 -5.80
C VAL A 65 0.25 2.63 -5.92
N TYR A 66 -0.89 3.31 -5.97
CA TYR A 66 -0.97 4.76 -5.98
C TYR A 66 -1.64 5.26 -4.70
N VAL A 67 -1.05 6.29 -4.10
CA VAL A 67 -1.57 6.95 -2.91
C VAL A 67 -1.81 8.42 -3.21
N TYR A 68 -3.02 8.91 -2.97
CA TYR A 68 -3.38 10.32 -3.04
C TYR A 68 -3.61 10.87 -1.63
N TYR A 69 -2.98 11.99 -1.30
CA TYR A 69 -3.10 12.64 0.00
C TYR A 69 -3.99 13.87 -0.10
N GLU A 70 -5.10 13.90 0.64
CA GLU A 70 -6.03 15.05 0.58
C GLU A 70 -5.44 16.33 1.19
N SER A 71 -4.59 16.18 2.22
CA SER A 71 -4.03 17.30 2.99
C SER A 71 -3.16 18.25 2.15
N ASN A 72 -2.49 17.75 1.12
CA ASN A 72 -1.62 18.53 0.23
C ASN A 72 -1.87 18.29 -1.26
N ARG A 73 -2.87 17.47 -1.60
CA ARG A 73 -3.28 17.13 -2.97
C ARG A 73 -2.14 16.52 -3.81
N GLN A 74 -1.22 15.79 -3.17
CA GLN A 74 -0.09 15.14 -3.82
C GLN A 74 -0.33 13.65 -4.07
N TRP A 75 0.41 13.12 -5.05
CA TRP A 75 0.43 11.70 -5.39
C TRP A 75 1.76 11.04 -5.03
N GLU A 76 1.68 9.82 -4.53
CA GLU A 76 2.80 8.89 -4.46
C GLU A 76 2.53 7.66 -5.33
N GLY A 77 3.57 7.16 -5.98
CA GLY A 77 3.55 5.92 -6.73
C GLY A 77 4.50 4.91 -6.12
N TRP A 78 4.08 3.66 -6.13
CA TRP A 78 4.86 2.52 -5.68
C TRP A 78 4.78 1.44 -6.75
N SER A 79 5.87 0.71 -6.94
CA SER A 79 5.87 -0.54 -7.70
C SER A 79 5.87 -1.72 -6.74
N VAL A 80 5.11 -2.74 -7.07
CA VAL A 80 5.11 -4.04 -6.39
C VAL A 80 5.92 -5.00 -7.26
N ALA A 81 6.94 -5.63 -6.69
CA ALA A 81 7.70 -6.67 -7.36
C ALA A 81 6.96 -8.02 -7.32
N GLU A 82 7.52 -9.05 -7.96
CA GLU A 82 6.88 -10.38 -8.05
C GLU A 82 6.78 -11.09 -6.70
N ASP A 83 7.74 -10.85 -5.82
CA ASP A 83 7.77 -11.35 -4.44
C ASP A 83 6.86 -10.55 -3.49
N GLY A 84 6.21 -9.49 -3.98
CA GLY A 84 5.36 -8.60 -3.19
C GLY A 84 6.09 -7.44 -2.52
N SER A 85 7.41 -7.31 -2.69
CA SER A 85 8.17 -6.19 -2.14
C SER A 85 7.76 -4.86 -2.78
N LEU A 86 7.73 -3.81 -1.97
CA LEU A 86 7.17 -2.51 -2.29
C LEU A 86 8.27 -1.48 -2.46
N TRP A 87 8.26 -0.77 -3.59
CA TRP A 87 9.30 0.19 -3.95
C TRP A 87 8.71 1.55 -4.27
N LYS A 88 9.02 2.54 -3.42
CA LYS A 88 8.59 3.92 -3.63
C LYS A 88 9.23 4.49 -4.88
N GLN A 89 8.41 5.01 -5.78
CA GLN A 89 8.86 5.60 -7.02
C GLN A 89 9.18 7.09 -6.83
N PRO A 90 10.15 7.66 -7.58
CA PRO A 90 10.45 9.09 -7.51
C PRO A 90 9.26 9.99 -7.85
N SER A 91 8.33 9.50 -8.67
CA SER A 91 7.10 10.20 -9.01
C SER A 91 6.00 9.21 -9.40
N ALA A 92 4.76 9.50 -9.02
CA ALA A 92 3.60 8.72 -9.43
C ALA A 92 3.42 8.67 -10.96
N ALA A 93 3.57 9.80 -11.64
CA ALA A 93 3.44 9.90 -13.10
C ALA A 93 4.50 9.09 -13.85
N TYR A 94 5.68 8.94 -13.25
CA TYR A 94 6.83 8.27 -13.86
C TYR A 94 7.15 6.91 -13.23
N ALA A 95 6.22 6.34 -12.46
CA ALA A 95 6.36 5.00 -11.89
C ALA A 95 6.75 3.97 -12.96
N ARG A 96 7.66 3.04 -12.62
CA ARG A 96 8.15 1.97 -13.48
C ARG A 96 7.97 0.62 -12.78
N SER A 97 7.82 -0.44 -13.56
CA SER A 97 7.78 -1.79 -13.00
C SER A 97 9.14 -2.12 -12.39
N GLN A 98 9.12 -2.67 -11.19
CA GLN A 98 10.32 -3.12 -10.49
C GLN A 98 10.35 -4.64 -10.50
N LYS A 99 11.46 -5.22 -10.98
CA LYS A 99 11.66 -6.67 -10.96
C LYS A 99 12.43 -7.15 -9.72
N LYS A 100 13.31 -6.31 -9.19
CA LYS A 100 14.17 -6.59 -8.04
C LYS A 100 14.53 -5.31 -7.30
N SER A 101 14.98 -5.43 -6.06
CA SER A 101 15.51 -4.31 -5.28
C SER A 101 16.62 -3.53 -6.00
N ASP A 102 16.51 -2.19 -5.99
CA ASP A 102 17.63 -1.29 -6.36
C ASP A 102 18.45 -0.85 -5.12
N CYS A 103 18.06 -1.31 -3.92
CA CYS A 103 18.83 -1.05 -2.71
C CYS A 103 20.06 -1.96 -2.66
N THR A 104 21.23 -1.36 -2.55
CA THR A 104 22.54 -2.06 -2.47
C THR A 104 23.15 -2.06 -1.07
N MET A 105 22.39 -1.62 -0.06
CA MET A 105 22.89 -1.60 1.32
C MET A 105 23.07 -3.02 1.86
N PRO A 106 24.10 -3.30 2.68
CA PRO A 106 24.29 -4.61 3.28
C PRO A 106 23.21 -4.97 4.32
N TYR A 107 22.52 -3.97 4.86
CA TYR A 107 21.44 -4.13 5.82
C TYR A 107 20.23 -3.30 5.38
N HIS A 108 19.04 -3.88 5.54
CA HIS A 108 17.77 -3.27 5.17
C HIS A 108 16.83 -3.25 6.37
N ASN A 109 15.93 -2.27 6.41
CA ASN A 109 14.76 -2.33 7.27
C ASN A 109 13.69 -3.18 6.55
N PRO A 110 13.39 -4.41 7.00
CA PRO A 110 12.47 -5.31 6.30
C PRO A 110 11.05 -4.73 6.25
N THR A 111 10.64 -3.98 7.27
CA THR A 111 9.34 -3.28 7.31
C THR A 111 9.16 -2.35 6.11
N ASN A 112 10.23 -1.65 5.70
CA ASN A 112 10.16 -0.72 4.57
C ASN A 112 10.08 -1.41 3.21
N LEU A 113 10.37 -2.72 3.15
CA LEU A 113 10.28 -3.53 1.95
C LEU A 113 8.90 -4.20 1.82
N GLU A 114 8.27 -4.52 2.95
CA GLU A 114 7.01 -5.28 2.99
C GLU A 114 5.77 -4.39 3.22
N MET A 115 5.96 -3.15 3.68
CA MET A 115 4.89 -2.22 4.00
C MET A 115 4.94 -0.96 3.14
N LEU A 116 3.76 -0.39 2.88
CA LEU A 116 3.62 0.95 2.34
C LEU A 116 3.90 1.95 3.46
N ILE A 117 5.09 2.55 3.44
CA ILE A 117 5.46 3.61 4.37
C ILE A 117 4.98 4.95 3.79
N LEU A 118 3.82 5.40 4.26
CA LEU A 118 3.16 6.60 3.76
C LEU A 118 3.90 7.87 4.18
N SER A 119 3.73 8.93 3.39
CA SER A 119 4.15 10.28 3.79
C SER A 119 3.43 10.72 5.08
N PRO A 120 4.09 11.52 5.94
CA PRO A 120 3.45 12.18 7.09
C PRO A 120 2.20 13.01 6.73
N ALA A 121 1.98 13.31 5.44
CA ALA A 121 0.74 13.90 4.96
C ALA A 121 -0.52 13.06 5.32
N ALA A 122 -0.39 11.74 5.49
CA ALA A 122 -1.46 10.84 5.97
C ALA A 122 -1.91 11.14 7.41
N LEU A 123 -1.06 11.77 8.22
CA LEU A 123 -1.40 12.15 9.59
C LEU A 123 -2.24 13.43 9.67
N LYS A 124 -2.35 14.18 8.56
CA LYS A 124 -2.99 15.50 8.49
C LYS A 124 -4.26 15.52 7.66
N GLY A 125 -4.62 14.40 7.03
CA GLY A 125 -5.80 14.27 6.18
C GLY A 125 -5.89 12.87 5.58
N ASN A 126 -7.06 12.52 5.07
CA ASN A 126 -7.30 11.18 4.54
C ASN A 126 -6.36 10.89 3.36
N CYS A 127 -5.99 9.63 3.22
CA CYS A 127 -5.30 9.16 2.03
C CYS A 127 -6.15 8.13 1.29
N TRP A 128 -5.97 8.07 -0.03
CA TRP A 128 -6.70 7.17 -0.90
C TRP A 128 -5.71 6.25 -1.59
N ILE A 129 -5.94 4.95 -1.52
CA ILE A 129 -5.01 3.93 -1.99
C ILE A 129 -5.68 3.10 -3.09
N ALA A 130 -4.93 2.84 -4.16
CA ALA A 130 -5.37 1.92 -5.20
C ALA A 130 -4.24 1.08 -5.74
N PHE A 131 -4.51 -0.22 -5.91
CA PHE A 131 -3.68 -1.13 -6.66
C PHE A 131 -4.12 -1.21 -8.14
N THR A 132 -3.15 -1.41 -9.03
CA THR A 132 -3.35 -1.70 -10.46
C THR A 132 -2.22 -2.60 -10.98
N SER A 133 -2.51 -3.53 -11.88
CA SER A 133 -1.46 -4.34 -12.53
C SER A 133 -0.67 -3.54 -13.58
N ALA A 134 -1.28 -2.48 -14.12
CA ALA A 134 -0.67 -1.62 -15.14
C ALA A 134 -0.49 -0.19 -14.64
N LYS A 135 0.60 0.45 -15.07
CA LYS A 135 0.91 1.84 -14.74
C LYS A 135 -0.25 2.78 -15.11
N TRP A 136 -0.63 3.67 -14.20
CA TRP A 136 -1.58 4.74 -14.51
C TRP A 136 -0.95 5.83 -15.38
N ARG A 137 -1.75 6.34 -16.32
CA ARG A 137 -1.38 7.52 -17.12
C ARG A 137 -1.60 8.79 -16.29
N THR A 138 -0.98 9.89 -16.69
CA THR A 138 -1.15 11.20 -16.03
C THR A 138 -2.62 11.62 -15.96
N GLY A 139 -3.38 11.45 -17.05
CA GLY A 139 -4.83 11.73 -17.05
C GLY A 139 -5.64 10.89 -16.06
N THR A 140 -5.17 9.70 -15.67
CA THR A 140 -5.80 8.89 -14.61
C THR A 140 -5.55 9.50 -13.23
N LEU A 141 -4.31 9.96 -12.97
CA LEU A 141 -3.96 10.65 -11.72
C LEU A 141 -4.72 11.98 -11.59
N GLU A 142 -4.82 12.74 -12.69
CA GLU A 142 -5.58 13.99 -12.75
C GLU A 142 -7.06 13.74 -12.47
N ARG A 143 -7.68 12.75 -13.15
CA ARG A 143 -9.08 12.39 -12.93
C ARG A 143 -9.38 12.08 -11.47
N TYR A 144 -8.59 11.21 -10.83
CA TYR A 144 -8.84 10.84 -9.43
C TYR A 144 -8.41 11.93 -8.43
N GLY A 145 -7.47 12.82 -8.82
CA GLY A 145 -7.10 13.98 -8.02
C GLY A 145 -8.15 15.10 -8.03
N SER A 146 -8.89 15.26 -9.13
CA SER A 146 -9.89 16.32 -9.29
C SER A 146 -11.33 15.88 -9.00
N ASP A 147 -11.69 14.62 -9.23
CA ASP A 147 -13.04 14.09 -9.02
C ASP A 147 -13.08 13.14 -7.80
N ALA A 148 -13.61 13.65 -6.69
CA ALA A 148 -13.77 12.89 -5.45
C ALA A 148 -14.73 11.70 -5.58
N ASN A 149 -15.75 11.78 -6.43
CA ASN A 149 -16.68 10.69 -6.65
C ASN A 149 -16.04 9.56 -7.45
N ALA A 150 -15.28 9.90 -8.51
CA ALA A 150 -14.50 8.92 -9.25
C ALA A 150 -13.43 8.27 -8.36
N ARG A 151 -12.78 9.06 -7.49
CA ARG A 151 -11.81 8.57 -6.52
C ARG A 151 -12.44 7.57 -5.55
N LYS A 152 -13.57 7.92 -4.93
CA LYS A 152 -14.29 7.05 -3.98
C LYS A 152 -14.73 5.73 -4.58
N LYS A 153 -15.06 5.71 -5.88
CA LYS A 153 -15.44 4.46 -6.59
C LYS A 153 -14.25 3.54 -6.87
N ARG A 154 -13.03 4.08 -7.02
CA ARG A 154 -11.85 3.31 -7.48
C ARG A 154 -10.85 2.98 -6.37
N MET A 155 -10.78 3.82 -5.35
CA MET A 155 -9.73 3.82 -4.33
C MET A 155 -10.32 3.56 -2.95
N GLN A 156 -9.54 2.93 -2.09
CA GLN A 156 -9.88 2.73 -0.69
C GLN A 156 -9.42 3.94 0.12
N CYS A 157 -10.33 4.53 0.89
CA CYS A 157 -10.00 5.60 1.83
C CYS A 157 -9.37 5.01 3.08
N VAL A 158 -8.29 5.61 3.55
CA VAL A 158 -7.78 5.42 4.90
C VAL A 158 -7.89 6.75 5.61
N GLU A 159 -8.79 6.79 6.59
CA GLU A 159 -9.11 8.02 7.29
C GLU A 159 -8.01 8.38 8.27
N TYR A 160 -7.65 9.67 8.34
CA TYR A 160 -6.46 10.08 9.10
C TYR A 160 -6.52 9.73 10.60
N TRP A 161 -7.73 9.68 11.17
CA TRP A 161 -7.94 9.39 12.58
C TRP A 161 -7.57 7.95 12.95
N GLN A 162 -7.56 7.03 11.96
CA GLN A 162 -7.15 5.64 12.17
C GLN A 162 -5.67 5.52 12.60
N TRP A 163 -4.87 6.54 12.31
CA TRP A 163 -3.47 6.63 12.75
C TRP A 163 -3.31 7.22 14.14
N THR A 164 -4.14 8.20 14.49
CA THR A 164 -3.94 9.08 15.65
C THR A 164 -4.73 8.64 16.87
N THR A 165 -5.78 7.83 16.68
CA THR A 165 -6.58 7.32 17.79
C THR A 165 -6.00 6.00 18.30
N PRO A 166 -5.69 5.87 19.60
CA PRO A 166 -5.24 4.61 20.19
C PRO A 166 -6.22 3.46 19.95
N ALA A 167 -5.71 2.24 19.74
CA ALA A 167 -6.50 1.08 19.32
C ALA A 167 -7.67 0.71 20.27
N ASN A 168 -7.57 1.05 21.56
CA ASN A 168 -8.62 0.85 22.57
C ASN A 168 -9.81 1.82 22.41
N GLU A 169 -9.60 2.99 21.80
CA GLU A 169 -10.64 4.01 21.59
C GLU A 169 -11.31 3.90 20.19
N GLN A 170 -10.67 3.19 19.25
CA GLN A 170 -11.24 2.96 17.92
C GLN A 170 -12.48 2.04 17.94
N ARG A 171 -12.61 1.15 18.94
CA ARG A 171 -13.73 0.20 19.07
C ARG A 171 -15.05 0.81 19.56
N GLY A 172 -15.02 2.03 20.10
CA GLY A 172 -16.17 2.67 20.75
C GLY A 172 -16.93 3.70 19.92
N ARG A 173 -16.46 4.03 18.70
CA ARG A 173 -17.13 5.05 17.87
C ARG A 173 -18.13 4.41 16.91
N PRO A 174 -19.39 4.88 16.87
CA PRO A 174 -20.34 4.42 15.87
C PRO A 174 -19.85 4.90 14.50
N GLY A 175 -19.46 3.95 13.65
CA GLY A 175 -19.18 4.23 12.25
C GLY A 175 -20.41 4.86 11.61
N LYS A 176 -20.23 6.01 10.95
CA LYS A 176 -21.19 6.43 9.93
C LYS A 176 -21.13 5.37 8.83
N ARG A 177 -22.09 4.46 8.89
CA ARG A 177 -22.45 3.52 7.82
C ARG A 177 -22.80 4.28 6.55
#